data_AF-A0A0Q9LLW4-F1
#
_entry.id   AF-A0A0Q9LLW4-F1
#
_cell.length_a   1.000
_cell.length_b   1.000
_cell.length_c   1.000
_cell.angle_alpha   90.00
_cell.angle_beta   90.00
_cell.angle_gamma   90.00
#
_symmetry.space_group_name_H-M   'P 1'
#
loop_
_entity.id
_entity.type
_entity.pdbx_description
1 polymer ?
#
loop_
_entity_poly.entity_id
_entity_poly.type
_entity_poly.pdbx_seq_one_letter_code
_entity_poly.pdbx_strand_id
1 'polypeptide(L)'
;MSEHLLVFPDRDTADEVAAELVEEGFAAQVVREALAGEDDSEDHEWAVHVVEENVADESGPVEGGLRDRFSALAEERGGWYDPEPTTPAGL
;
A
#
# COMPACT_ATOMS: atom_id res chain seq x y z
N MET A 1 -11.14 10.84 1.30
CA MET A 1 -9.69 10.58 1.36
C MET A 1 -9.58 9.13 1.71
N SER A 2 -9.09 8.34 0.78
CA SER A 2 -8.99 6.90 0.91
C SER A 2 -7.52 6.52 0.99
N GLU A 3 -7.22 5.55 1.84
CA GLU A 3 -5.85 5.10 2.08
C GLU A 3 -5.74 3.63 1.72
N HIS A 4 -4.61 3.28 1.11
CA HIS A 4 -4.33 1.95 0.60
C HIS A 4 -2.90 1.59 0.98
N LEU A 5 -2.67 0.32 1.33
CA LEU A 5 -1.33 -0.14 1.68
C LEU A 5 -1.03 -1.43 0.92
N LEU A 6 0.05 -1.43 0.14
CA LEU A 6 0.53 -2.61 -0.56
C LEU A 6 1.82 -3.06 0.12
N VAL A 7 1.83 -4.26 0.69
CA VAL A 7 2.92 -4.75 1.53
C VAL A 7 3.72 -5.81 0.78
N PHE A 8 5.04 -5.68 0.81
CA PHE A 8 6.00 -6.47 0.06
C PHE A 8 7.11 -6.99 0.97
N PRO A 9 7.67 -8.19 0.68
CA PRO A 9 8.80 -8.72 1.42
C PRO A 9 10.10 -7.91 1.17
N ASP A 10 10.25 -7.35 -0.03
CA ASP A 10 11.45 -6.64 -0.46
C ASP A 10 11.22 -5.14 -0.62
N ARG A 11 12.15 -4.34 -0.10
CA ARG A 11 12.15 -2.88 -0.29
C ARG A 11 12.22 -2.50 -1.76
N ASP A 12 13.04 -3.21 -2.54
CA ASP A 12 13.26 -2.90 -3.96
C ASP A 12 11.94 -3.00 -4.73
N THR A 13 11.16 -4.06 -4.47
CA THR A 13 9.80 -4.23 -4.98
C THR A 13 8.88 -3.09 -4.56
N ALA A 14 8.89 -2.70 -3.27
CA ALA A 14 8.09 -1.58 -2.79
C ALA A 14 8.48 -0.25 -3.47
N ASP A 15 9.78 -0.01 -3.70
CA ASP A 15 10.29 1.19 -4.38
C ASP A 15 9.84 1.24 -5.84
N GLU A 16 9.97 0.12 -6.58
CA GLU A 16 9.48 0.04 -7.96
C GLU A 16 7.98 0.28 -8.07
N VAL A 17 7.19 -0.33 -7.18
CA VAL A 17 5.73 -0.16 -7.15
C VAL A 17 5.36 1.28 -6.80
N ALA A 18 6.01 1.89 -5.81
CA ALA A 18 5.76 3.29 -5.46
C ALA A 18 6.12 4.23 -6.63
N ALA A 19 7.24 3.99 -7.30
CA ALA A 19 7.65 4.77 -8.47
C ALA A 19 6.62 4.66 -9.61
N GLU A 20 6.18 3.45 -9.94
CA GLU A 20 5.15 3.19 -10.96
C GLU A 20 3.86 3.97 -10.65
N LEU A 21 3.37 3.88 -9.40
CA LEU A 21 2.17 4.58 -8.96
C LEU A 21 2.32 6.11 -9.01
N VAL A 22 3.48 6.64 -8.63
CA VAL A 22 3.77 8.08 -8.73
C VAL A 22 3.80 8.54 -10.19
N GLU A 23 4.35 7.74 -11.10
CA GLU A 23 4.33 8.02 -12.55
C GLU A 23 2.91 8.03 -13.12
N GLU A 24 2.01 7.20 -12.58
CA GLU A 24 0.60 7.19 -12.91
C GLU A 24 -0.20 8.35 -12.29
N GLY A 25 0.40 9.10 -11.36
CA GLY A 25 -0.18 10.28 -10.72
C GLY A 25 -0.79 10.03 -9.34
N PHE A 26 -0.58 8.86 -8.75
CA PHE A 26 -0.97 8.56 -7.37
C PHE A 26 -0.01 9.20 -6.37
N ALA A 27 -0.52 9.59 -5.20
CA ALA A 27 0.33 9.99 -4.08
C ALA A 27 0.76 8.75 -3.29
N ALA A 28 1.85 8.11 -3.72
CA ALA A 28 2.39 6.90 -3.12
C ALA A 28 3.74 7.14 -2.40
N GLN A 29 3.96 6.47 -1.27
CA GLN A 29 5.22 6.52 -0.51
C GLN A 29 5.59 5.15 0.05
N VAL A 30 6.89 4.82 0.05
CA VAL A 30 7.39 3.62 0.73
C VAL A 30 7.51 3.89 2.22
N VAL A 31 6.82 3.08 3.02
CA VAL A 31 6.87 3.09 4.49
C VAL A 31 7.38 1.74 4.99
N ARG A 32 8.08 1.74 6.11
CA ARG A 32 8.49 0.51 6.79
C ARG A 32 7.38 0.10 7.73
N GLU A 33 6.77 -1.06 7.51
CA GLU A 33 5.81 -1.60 8.47
C GLU A 33 6.57 -2.27 9.61
N ALA A 34 6.49 -1.67 10.79
CA ALA A 34 6.85 -2.36 12.01
C ALA A 34 5.62 -3.15 12.45
N LEU A 35 5.41 -4.34 11.88
CA LEU A 35 4.48 -5.29 12.50
C LEU A 35 4.93 -5.43 13.95
N ALA A 36 4.05 -5.05 14.88
CA ALA A 36 4.30 -5.13 16.31
C ALA A 36 4.49 -6.61 16.65
N GLY A 37 5.75 -7.03 16.68
CA GLY A 37 6.16 -8.43 16.55
C GLY A 37 5.90 -9.28 17.78
N GLU A 38 5.94 -10.60 17.55
CA GLU A 38 6.27 -11.64 18.54
C GLU A 38 6.86 -12.88 17.83
N ASP A 39 7.90 -12.76 16.99
CA ASP A 39 8.90 -13.84 16.81
C ASP A 39 10.11 -13.31 16.03
N ASP A 40 11.32 -13.69 16.47
CA ASP A 40 12.65 -13.33 15.96
C ASP A 40 12.90 -13.81 14.50
N SER A 41 12.13 -13.32 13.53
CA SER A 41 12.40 -13.44 12.10
C SER A 41 12.60 -12.04 11.52
N GLU A 42 13.83 -11.72 11.17
CA GLU A 42 14.33 -10.39 10.77
C GLU A 42 13.81 -9.89 9.39
N ASP A 43 12.67 -10.37 8.90
CA ASP A 43 12.06 -9.88 7.67
C ASP A 43 11.24 -8.63 7.99
N HIS A 44 11.87 -7.47 7.79
CA HIS A 44 11.15 -6.21 7.79
C HIS A 44 10.30 -6.10 6.52
N GLU A 45 8.99 -6.18 6.67
CA GLU A 45 8.06 -5.97 5.56
C GLU A 45 8.01 -4.48 5.19
N TRP A 46 8.08 -4.21 3.88
CA TRP A 46 8.06 -2.87 3.30
C TRP A 46 6.71 -2.64 2.66
N ALA A 47 6.10 -1.49 2.92
CA ALA A 47 4.78 -1.18 2.39
C ALA A 47 4.80 0.09 1.53
N VAL A 48 3.89 0.14 0.56
CA VAL A 48 3.61 1.31 -0.26
C VAL A 48 2.27 1.88 0.20
N HIS A 49 2.31 3.03 0.86
CA HIS A 49 1.12 3.76 1.30
C HIS A 49 0.67 4.71 0.20
N VAL A 50 -0.56 4.54 -0.27
CA VAL A 50 -1.18 5.37 -1.31
C VAL A 50 -2.32 6.14 -0.68
N VAL A 51 -2.36 7.45 -0.93
CA VAL A 51 -3.33 8.38 -0.35
C VAL A 51 -4.11 9.07 -1.45
N GLU A 52 -5.39 8.77 -1.54
CA GLU A 52 -6.28 9.32 -2.56
C GLU A 52 -7.20 10.41 -1.96
N GLU A 53 -6.77 11.67 -2.08
CA GLU A 53 -7.52 12.82 -1.59
C GLU A 53 -8.77 13.14 -2.44
N ASN A 54 -8.77 12.73 -3.70
CA ASN A 54 -9.80 13.10 -4.68
C ASN A 54 -10.96 12.09 -4.80
N VAL A 55 -10.90 10.97 -4.09
CA VAL A 55 -12.02 10.02 -4.03
C VAL A 55 -13.08 10.57 -3.07
N ALA A 56 -14.18 11.04 -3.65
CA ALA A 56 -15.30 11.67 -2.93
C ALA A 56 -16.28 10.66 -2.32
N ASP A 57 -16.32 9.42 -2.84
CA ASP A 57 -17.18 8.35 -2.35
C ASP A 57 -16.39 7.04 -2.24
N GLU A 58 -16.04 6.68 -1.01
CA GLU A 58 -15.29 5.48 -0.61
C GLU A 58 -16.10 4.17 -0.75
N SER A 59 -17.40 4.27 -1.05
CA SER A 59 -18.25 3.12 -1.42
C SER A 59 -18.53 3.08 -2.93
N GLY A 60 -17.92 3.98 -3.70
CA GLY A 60 -18.26 4.23 -5.08
C GLY A 60 -17.57 3.23 -6.03
N PRO A 61 -18.05 3.14 -7.28
CA PRO A 61 -17.44 2.27 -8.28
C PRO A 61 -15.98 2.65 -8.61
N VAL A 62 -15.59 3.91 -8.39
CA VAL A 62 -14.21 4.38 -8.56
C VAL A 62 -13.31 3.75 -7.51
N GLU A 63 -13.71 3.82 -6.23
CA GLU A 63 -13.00 3.18 -5.14
C GLU A 63 -12.89 1.66 -5.37
N GLY A 64 -14.01 1.01 -5.71
CA GLY A 64 -14.01 -0.42 -5.97
C GLY A 64 -13.02 -0.84 -7.06
N GLY A 65 -12.88 -0.03 -8.12
CA GLY A 65 -11.89 -0.27 -9.17
C GLY A 65 -10.44 -0.08 -8.71
N LEU A 66 -10.18 0.91 -7.84
CA LEU A 66 -8.85 1.10 -7.24
C LEU A 66 -8.47 -0.07 -6.33
N ARG A 67 -9.42 -0.54 -5.50
CA ARG A 67 -9.20 -1.70 -4.62
C ARG A 67 -8.86 -2.97 -5.40
N ASP A 68 -9.59 -3.24 -6.49
CA ASP A 68 -9.32 -4.40 -7.35
C ASP A 68 -7.95 -4.28 -8.02
N ARG A 69 -7.61 -3.08 -8.53
CA ARG A 69 -6.30 -2.79 -9.12
C ARG A 69 -5.15 -2.99 -8.14
N PHE A 70 -5.24 -2.40 -6.94
CA PHE A 70 -4.18 -2.49 -5.94
C PHE A 70 -4.01 -3.90 -5.40
N SER A 71 -5.11 -4.66 -5.25
CA SER A 71 -5.04 -6.09 -4.94
C SER A 71 -4.26 -6.84 -6.00
N ALA A 72 -4.63 -6.68 -7.28
CA ALA A 72 -3.95 -7.35 -8.38
C ALA A 72 -2.45 -6.99 -8.45
N LEU A 73 -2.13 -5.69 -8.34
CA LEU A 73 -0.75 -5.21 -8.36
C LEU A 73 0.09 -5.81 -7.22
N ALA A 74 -0.47 -5.87 -6.00
CA ALA A 74 0.21 -6.49 -4.88
C ALA A 74 0.46 -7.98 -5.13
N GLU A 75 -0.56 -8.74 -5.56
CA GLU A 75 -0.46 -10.17 -5.86
C GLU A 75 0.56 -10.46 -6.98
N GLU A 76 0.56 -9.66 -8.05
CA GLU A 76 1.50 -9.77 -9.18
C GLU A 76 2.96 -9.58 -8.75
N ARG A 77 3.20 -8.76 -7.74
CA ARG A 77 4.51 -8.45 -7.18
C ARG A 77 4.86 -9.31 -5.95
N GLY A 78 4.02 -10.30 -5.63
CA GLY A 78 4.24 -11.23 -4.51
C GLY A 78 3.99 -10.62 -3.13
N GLY A 79 3.27 -9.51 -3.08
CA GLY A 79 2.83 -8.83 -1.86
C GLY A 79 1.36 -9.10 -1.53
N TRP A 80 0.85 -8.37 -0.54
CA TRP A 80 -0.56 -8.36 -0.18
C TRP A 80 -1.08 -6.92 -0.05
N TYR A 81 -2.40 -6.76 -0.17
CA TYR A 81 -3.05 -5.45 -0.17
C TYR A 81 -3.93 -5.29 1.06
N ASP A 82 -3.73 -4.19 1.80
CA ASP A 82 -4.59 -3.75 2.88
C ASP A 82 -5.47 -2.57 2.41
N PRO A 83 -6.80 -2.77 2.37
CA PRO A 83 -7.77 -1.77 1.92
C PRO A 83 -8.09 -0.68 2.94
N GLU A 84 -7.73 -0.86 4.22
CA GLU A 84 -8.07 0.05 5.31
C GLU A 84 -6.91 0.09 6.30
N PRO A 85 -5.75 0.63 5.89
CA PRO A 85 -4.57 0.56 6.71
C PRO A 85 -4.81 1.29 8.01
N THR A 86 -4.63 0.58 9.12
CA THR A 86 -4.64 1.21 10.43
C THR A 86 -3.43 2.14 10.45
N THR A 87 -3.63 3.43 10.18
CA THR A 87 -2.55 4.42 10.13
C THR A 87 -1.67 4.20 11.37
N PRO A 88 -0.37 3.87 11.22
CA PRO A 88 0.49 3.73 12.38
C PRO A 88 0.46 5.09 13.08
N ALA A 89 0.01 5.10 14.34
CA ALA A 89 -0.10 6.31 15.12
C ALA A 89 1.30 6.94 15.29
N GLY A 90 1.67 7.87 14.40
CA GLY A 90 2.90 8.65 14.48
C GLY A 90 3.64 8.81 13.15
N LEU A 91 3.18 9.73 12.31
CA LEU A 91 4.03 10.51 11.40
C LEU A 91 4.20 11.92 11.98
#